data_AF-R0KIV2-F1
#
_entry.id   AF-R0KIV2-F1
#
_cell.length_a   1.000
_cell.length_b   1.000
_cell.length_c   1.000
_cell.angle_alpha   90.00
_cell.angle_beta   90.00
_cell.angle_gamma   90.00
#
_symmetry.space_group_name_H-M   'P 1'
#
loop_
_entity.id
_entity.type
_entity.pdbx_description
1 polymer ?
#
loop_
_entity_poly.entity_id
_entity_poly.type
_entity_poly.pdbx_seq_one_letter_code
_entity_poly.pdbx_strand_id
1 'polypeptide(L)'
;MDLIQEAIAEIELREPGDKFSYQAIAKKHGVARMTLMRRHRGETEAYGVRNLSLHPQHEKELVRYIDTLTERRLPPTKEMIQRFASDLAGKPVSESWVDRFIRRHPNHLISAHSKGMSKLRCTPIQEPSTACIQASG
;
A
#
# COMPACT_ATOMS: atom_id res chain seq x y z
N MET A 1 21.96 -0.68 7.26
CA MET A 1 21.89 -1.30 5.92
C MET A 1 21.42 -2.74 6.11
N ASP A 2 20.49 -3.22 5.29
CA ASP A 2 20.01 -4.61 5.38
C ASP A 2 20.92 -5.51 4.52
N LEU A 3 21.82 -6.24 5.18
CA LEU A 3 22.81 -7.13 4.55
C LEU A 3 22.16 -8.18 3.63
N ILE A 4 20.91 -8.56 3.92
CA ILE A 4 20.15 -9.49 3.09
C ILE A 4 19.78 -8.82 1.76
N GLN A 5 19.37 -7.55 1.77
CA GLN A 5 19.01 -6.81 0.55
C GLN A 5 20.25 -6.53 -0.31
N GLU A 6 21.38 -6.22 0.32
CA GLU A 6 22.65 -6.01 -0.38
C GLU A 6 23.12 -7.29 -1.10
N ALA A 7 22.99 -8.43 -0.42
CA ALA A 7 23.28 -9.73 -1.02
C ALA A 7 22.33 -10.11 -2.16
N ILE A 8 21.06 -9.69 -2.11
CA ILE A 8 20.08 -9.89 -3.20
C ILE A 8 20.43 -8.99 -4.38
N ALA A 9 20.75 -7.71 -4.13
CA ALA A 9 21.14 -6.77 -5.18
C ALA A 9 22.41 -7.25 -5.92
N GLU A 10 23.38 -7.84 -5.22
CA GLU A 10 24.55 -8.44 -5.88
C GLU A 10 24.19 -9.63 -6.79
N ILE A 11 23.15 -10.39 -6.45
CA ILE A 11 22.65 -11.47 -7.31
C ILE A 11 21.93 -10.90 -8.55
N GLU A 12 21.09 -9.87 -8.37
CA GLU A 12 20.33 -9.23 -9.45
C GLU A 12 21.19 -8.40 -10.41
N LEU A 13 22.33 -7.88 -9.97
CA LEU A 13 23.30 -7.16 -10.81
C LEU A 13 24.07 -8.07 -11.79
N ARG A 14 24.04 -9.38 -11.61
CA ARG A 14 24.72 -10.34 -12.51
C ARG A 14 23.89 -10.57 -13.78
N GLU A 15 24.56 -10.89 -14.87
CA GLU A 15 23.87 -11.18 -16.12
C GLU A 15 22.99 -12.45 -16.00
N PRO A 16 21.78 -12.44 -16.60
CA PRO A 16 20.91 -13.61 -16.57
C PRO A 16 21.57 -14.77 -17.34
N GLY A 17 22.10 -15.73 -16.59
CA GLY A 17 22.84 -16.88 -17.13
C GLY A 17 24.18 -17.12 -16.43
N ASP A 18 24.70 -16.12 -15.70
CA ASP A 18 25.92 -16.27 -14.92
C ASP A 18 25.72 -17.24 -13.76
N LYS A 19 26.60 -18.25 -13.68
CA LYS A 19 26.58 -19.21 -12.58
C LYS A 19 27.14 -18.55 -11.32
N PHE A 20 26.33 -18.47 -10.28
CA PHE A 20 26.76 -18.01 -8.96
C PHE A 20 26.49 -19.05 -7.87
N SER A 21 27.27 -18.99 -6.80
CA SER A 21 27.06 -19.83 -5.61
C SER A 21 26.52 -19.00 -4.46
N TYR A 22 25.35 -19.40 -3.94
CA TYR A 22 24.76 -18.79 -2.75
C TYR A 22 25.70 -18.83 -1.54
N GLN A 23 26.58 -19.82 -1.43
CA GLN A 23 27.53 -19.90 -0.31
C GLN A 23 28.58 -18.80 -0.36
N ALA A 24 29.10 -18.47 -1.55
CA ALA A 24 30.12 -17.44 -1.70
C ALA A 24 29.56 -16.06 -1.34
N ILE A 25 28.37 -15.75 -1.85
CA ILE A 25 27.68 -14.47 -1.61
C ILE A 25 27.26 -14.37 -0.14
N ALA A 26 26.69 -15.43 0.43
CA ALA A 26 26.33 -15.48 1.85
C ALA A 26 27.54 -15.23 2.77
N LYS A 27 28.70 -15.82 2.46
CA LYS A 27 29.93 -15.63 3.23
C LYS A 27 30.46 -14.19 3.11
N LYS A 28 30.39 -13.59 1.92
CA LYS A 28 30.81 -12.21 1.67
C LYS A 28 30.00 -11.21 2.49
N HIS A 29 28.68 -11.41 2.57
CA HIS A 29 27.74 -10.53 3.27
C HIS A 29 27.49 -10.90 4.74
N GLY A 30 28.07 -12.00 5.23
CA GLY A 30 27.84 -12.49 6.59
C GLY A 30 26.41 -12.98 6.86
N VAL A 31 25.67 -13.38 5.82
CA VAL A 31 24.27 -13.81 5.91
C VAL A 31 24.19 -15.34 5.86
N ALA A 32 23.20 -15.93 6.54
CA ALA A 32 22.97 -17.37 6.43
C ALA A 32 22.52 -17.76 5.00
N ARG A 33 23.21 -18.72 4.37
CA ARG A 33 22.92 -19.21 3.01
C ARG A 33 21.43 -19.51 2.77
N MET A 34 20.79 -20.20 3.70
CA MET A 34 19.37 -20.58 3.59
C MET A 34 18.43 -19.38 3.59
N THR A 35 18.74 -18.36 4.40
CA THR A 35 17.99 -17.11 4.44
C THR A 35 18.10 -16.37 3.11
N LEU A 36 19.31 -16.24 2.57
CA LEU A 36 19.55 -15.59 1.28
C LEU A 36 18.83 -16.31 0.13
N MET A 37 18.92 -17.65 0.08
CA MET A 37 18.29 -18.45 -0.96
C MET A 37 16.76 -18.34 -0.94
N ARG A 38 16.14 -18.47 0.22
CA ARG A 38 14.67 -18.34 0.37
C ARG A 38 14.19 -16.93 0.00
N ARG A 39 14.95 -15.91 0.37
CA ARG A 39 14.65 -14.50 0.06
C ARG A 39 14.75 -14.20 -1.43
N HIS A 40 15.85 -14.61 -2.06
CA HIS A 40 16.06 -14.42 -3.50
C HIS A 40 15.03 -15.18 -4.34
N ARG A 41 14.59 -16.37 -3.91
CA ARG A 41 13.51 -17.13 -4.57
C ARG A 41 12.10 -16.60 -4.30
N GLY A 42 11.95 -15.58 -3.44
CA GLY A 42 10.63 -15.07 -3.02
C GLY A 42 9.86 -16.01 -2.08
N GLU A 43 10.49 -17.07 -1.55
CA GLU A 43 9.86 -18.02 -0.62
C GLU A 43 9.64 -17.40 0.77
N THR A 44 10.40 -16.37 1.12
CA THR A 44 10.26 -15.64 2.37
C THR A 44 10.38 -14.15 2.07
N GLU A 45 9.30 -13.40 2.25
CA GLU A 45 9.36 -11.94 2.18
C GLU A 45 9.93 -11.36 3.49
N ALA A 46 10.29 -10.07 3.49
CA ALA A 46 10.64 -9.40 4.73
C ALA A 46 9.52 -9.52 5.76
N TYR A 47 9.90 -9.77 7.03
CA TYR A 47 8.96 -9.82 8.13
C TYR A 47 8.19 -8.49 8.15
N GLY A 48 6.91 -8.53 7.79
CA GLY A 48 6.08 -7.34 7.59
C GLY A 48 5.39 -7.25 6.23
N VAL A 49 5.96 -7.78 5.14
CA VAL A 49 5.41 -7.65 3.76
C VAL A 49 4.08 -8.40 3.59
N ARG A 50 4.02 -9.66 4.04
CA ARG A 50 2.80 -10.49 4.03
C ARG A 50 1.63 -9.94 4.85
N ASN A 51 1.90 -9.07 5.84
CA ASN A 51 0.88 -8.53 6.74
C ASN A 51 0.50 -7.08 6.42
N LEU A 52 1.07 -6.47 5.36
CA LEU A 52 0.59 -5.16 4.94
C LEU A 52 -0.78 -5.31 4.28
N SER A 53 -1.69 -4.40 4.62
CA SER A 53 -3.01 -4.36 3.97
C SER A 53 -2.92 -3.98 2.48
N LEU A 54 -1.77 -3.48 2.02
CA LEU A 54 -1.48 -3.06 0.66
C LEU A 54 -0.08 -3.52 0.25
N HIS A 55 0.10 -4.00 -0.98
CA HIS A 55 1.41 -4.41 -1.49
C HIS A 55 2.36 -3.19 -1.57
N PRO A 56 3.65 -3.31 -1.22
CA PRO A 56 4.59 -2.18 -1.22
C PRO A 56 4.70 -1.43 -2.56
N GLN A 57 4.48 -2.12 -3.69
CA GLN A 57 4.45 -1.49 -5.01
C GLN A 57 3.24 -0.56 -5.18
N HIS A 58 2.04 -1.01 -4.79
CA HIS A 58 0.83 -0.19 -4.83
C HIS A 58 0.92 0.98 -3.86
N GLU A 59 1.62 0.82 -2.74
CA GLU A 59 1.81 1.91 -1.78
C GLU A 59 2.69 3.01 -2.37
N LYS A 60 3.76 2.66 -3.07
CA LYS A 60 4.61 3.62 -3.79
C LYS A 60 3.84 4.35 -4.89
N GLU A 61 3.01 3.64 -5.64
CA GLU A 61 2.18 4.24 -6.67
C GLU A 61 1.18 5.24 -6.08
N LEU A 62 0.54 4.89 -4.97
CA LEU A 62 -0.37 5.77 -4.24
C LEU A 62 0.35 7.02 -3.73
N VAL A 63 1.55 6.89 -3.15
CA VAL A 63 2.35 8.04 -2.71
C VAL A 63 2.68 8.97 -3.89
N ARG A 64 3.16 8.42 -5.00
CA ARG A 64 3.46 9.21 -6.21
C ARG A 64 2.23 9.97 -6.71
N TYR A 65 1.07 9.32 -6.72
CA TYR A 65 -0.18 9.98 -7.11
C TYR A 65 -0.53 11.14 -6.17
N ILE A 66 -0.39 10.93 -4.86
CA ILE A 66 -0.65 11.97 -3.85
C ILE A 66 0.33 13.14 -3.98
N ASP A 67 1.59 12.89 -4.30
CA ASP A 67 2.58 13.94 -4.58
C ASP A 67 2.14 14.81 -5.76
N THR A 68 1.69 14.20 -6.86
CA THR A 68 1.19 14.96 -8.02
C THR A 68 -0.04 15.81 -7.70
N LEU A 69 -0.90 15.36 -6.79
CA LEU A 69 -2.06 16.13 -6.32
C LEU A 69 -1.64 17.30 -5.42
N THR A 70 -0.67 17.07 -4.54
CA THR A 70 -0.12 18.07 -3.64
C THR A 70 0.60 19.19 -4.41
N GLU A 71 1.37 18.84 -5.44
CA GLU A 71 1.98 19.80 -6.38
C GLU A 71 0.93 20.70 -7.05
N ARG A 72 -0.23 20.12 -7.39
CA ARG A 72 -1.39 20.84 -7.96
C ARG A 72 -2.20 21.62 -6.93
N ARG A 73 -1.71 21.78 -5.70
CA ARG A 73 -2.38 22.46 -4.57
C ARG A 73 -3.72 21.83 -4.16
N LEU A 74 -3.92 20.56 -4.47
CA LEU A 74 -5.13 19.80 -4.13
C LEU A 74 -4.78 18.62 -3.25
N PRO A 75 -4.48 18.84 -1.96
CA PRO A 75 -4.13 17.73 -1.09
C PRO A 75 -5.32 16.78 -0.90
N PRO A 76 -5.09 15.46 -0.99
CA PRO A 76 -6.16 14.49 -0.90
C PRO A 76 -6.68 14.32 0.54
N THR A 77 -8.01 14.29 0.70
CA THR A 77 -8.66 13.97 1.98
C THR A 77 -8.43 12.50 2.35
N LYS A 78 -8.45 12.18 3.66
CA LYS A 78 -8.34 10.81 4.19
C LYS A 78 -9.28 9.81 3.52
N GLU A 79 -10.53 10.19 3.29
CA GLU A 79 -11.54 9.37 2.61
C GLU A 79 -11.13 9.03 1.17
N MET A 80 -10.52 9.99 0.48
CA MET A 80 -10.05 9.79 -0.89
C MET A 80 -8.85 8.83 -0.94
N ILE A 81 -7.92 8.96 0.02
CA ILE A 81 -6.82 8.00 0.21
C ILE A 81 -7.36 6.60 0.50
N GLN A 82 -8.38 6.50 1.37
CA GLN A 82 -9.02 5.22 1.69
C GLN A 82 -9.67 4.57 0.47
N ARG A 83 -10.36 5.37 -0.36
CA ARG A 83 -10.99 4.90 -1.60
C ARG A 83 -9.96 4.37 -2.57
N PHE A 84 -8.91 5.13 -2.87
CA PHE A 84 -7.84 4.67 -3.76
C PHE A 84 -7.12 3.44 -3.23
N ALA A 85 -6.83 3.41 -1.93
CA ALA A 85 -6.24 2.24 -1.31
C ALA A 85 -7.15 1.01 -1.40
N SER A 86 -8.47 1.19 -1.29
CA SER A 86 -9.45 0.11 -1.41
C SER A 86 -9.55 -0.40 -2.85
N ASP A 87 -9.52 0.52 -3.83
CA ASP A 87 -9.54 0.20 -5.26
C ASP A 87 -8.27 -0.59 -5.65
N LEU A 88 -7.09 -0.16 -5.18
CA LEU A 88 -5.81 -0.85 -5.41
C LEU A 88 -5.72 -2.21 -4.69
N ALA A 89 -6.32 -2.33 -3.50
CA ALA A 89 -6.29 -3.57 -2.73
C ALA A 89 -7.36 -4.58 -3.14
N GLY A 90 -8.38 -4.16 -3.91
CA GLY A 90 -9.57 -4.96 -4.22
C GLY A 90 -10.42 -5.29 -2.98
N LYS A 91 -10.20 -4.60 -1.84
CA LYS A 91 -10.89 -4.84 -0.57
C LYS A 91 -11.01 -3.55 0.23
N PRO A 92 -12.04 -3.39 1.07
CA PRO A 92 -12.19 -2.20 1.89
C PRO A 92 -11.02 -2.05 2.87
N VAL A 93 -10.38 -0.89 2.83
CA VAL A 93 -9.30 -0.52 3.74
C VAL A 93 -9.88 0.22 4.94
N SER A 94 -9.36 -0.02 6.15
CA SER A 94 -9.85 0.63 7.36
C SER A 94 -9.30 2.05 7.53
N GLU A 95 -10.02 2.90 8.27
CA GLU A 95 -9.54 4.25 8.62
C GLU A 95 -8.21 4.20 9.38
N SER A 96 -8.04 3.20 10.25
CA SER A 96 -6.79 2.99 10.99
C SER A 96 -5.59 2.68 10.08
N TRP A 97 -5.82 2.07 8.91
CA TRP A 97 -4.76 1.90 7.93
C TRP A 97 -4.36 3.26 7.32
N VAL A 98 -5.32 4.14 7.04
CA VAL A 98 -5.07 5.50 6.53
C VAL A 98 -4.26 6.31 7.54
N ASP A 99 -4.60 6.23 8.83
CA ASP A 99 -3.81 6.89 9.88
C ASP A 99 -2.37 6.35 9.95
N ARG A 100 -2.17 5.04 9.81
CA ARG A 100 -0.82 4.46 9.74
C ARG A 100 -0.08 4.84 8.46
N PHE A 101 -0.79 5.00 7.34
CA PHE A 101 -0.21 5.46 6.08
C PHE A 101 0.29 6.90 6.20
N ILE A 102 -0.51 7.80 6.77
CA ILE A 102 -0.12 9.19 7.03
C ILE A 102 1.10 9.25 7.96
N ARG A 103 1.12 8.43 9.02
CA ARG A 103 2.26 8.35 9.94
C ARG A 103 3.54 7.84 9.29
N ARG A 104 3.44 7.00 8.26
CA ARG A 104 4.59 6.47 7.51
C ARG A 104 5.14 7.48 6.49
N HIS A 105 4.30 8.37 5.97
CA HIS A 105 4.63 9.34 4.93
C HIS A 105 4.34 10.79 5.36
N PRO A 106 5.01 11.31 6.41
CA PRO A 106 4.70 12.63 6.97
C PRO A 106 5.00 13.79 5.99
N ASN A 107 5.94 13.61 5.08
CA ASN A 107 6.41 14.67 4.17
C ASN A 107 5.50 14.85 2.95
N HIS A 108 4.75 13.82 2.57
CA HIS A 108 3.95 13.75 1.34
C HIS A 108 2.49 14.17 1.55
N LEU A 109 2.10 14.39 2.81
CA LEU A 109 0.69 14.51 3.24
C LEU A 109 0.47 15.73 4.15
N ILE A 110 1.26 16.78 3.94
CA ILE A 110 1.08 18.04 4.66
C ILE A 110 -0.13 18.77 4.06
N SER A 111 -1.31 18.39 4.52
CA SER A 111 -2.50 19.22 4.37
C SER A 111 -3.20 19.34 5.70
N ALA A 112 -3.29 20.59 6.15
CA ALA A 112 -4.03 21.06 7.31
C ALA A 112 -5.10 20.06 7.76
N HIS A 113 -4.92 19.56 8.98
CA HIS A 113 -5.94 18.82 9.71
C HIS A 113 -7.24 19.65 9.75
N SER A 114 -8.13 19.47 8.78
CA SER A 114 -9.53 19.90 8.86
C SER A 114 -10.25 18.95 9.80
N LYS A 115 -9.99 19.12 11.10
CA LYS A 115 -10.72 18.45 12.16
C LYS A 115 -12.12 19.05 12.20
N GLY A 116 -12.98 18.69 11.24
CA GLY A 116 -14.32 19.28 11.17
C GLY A 116 -15.28 18.85 10.05
N MET A 117 -14.89 18.14 9.00
CA MET A 117 -15.77 17.99 7.82
C MET A 117 -15.99 16.58 7.26
N SER A 118 -16.17 15.58 8.12
CA SER A 118 -16.69 14.27 7.66
C SER A 118 -17.66 13.66 8.65
N LYS A 119 -18.92 14.09 8.55
CA LYS A 119 -20.07 13.34 9.08
C LYS A 119 -21.31 13.54 8.21
N LEU A 120 -21.17 13.36 6.90
CA LEU A 120 -22.32 13.11 6.05
C LEU A 120 -22.39 11.61 5.79
N ARG A 121 -23.24 10.93 6.56
CA ARG A 121 -23.69 9.57 6.26
C ARG A 121 -24.52 9.66 4.99
N CYS A 122 -23.98 9.25 3.84
CA CYS A 122 -24.81 8.86 2.71
C CYS A 122 -25.53 7.57 3.11
N THR A 123 -26.78 7.69 3.56
CA THR A 123 -27.69 6.54 3.60
C THR A 123 -27.99 6.11 2.17
N PRO A 124 -28.09 4.81 1.87
CA PRO A 124 -28.51 4.33 0.57
C PRO A 124 -29.89 4.91 0.24
N ILE A 125 -30.06 5.40 -0.98
CA ILE A 125 -31.36 5.77 -1.52
C ILE A 125 -32.20 4.50 -1.53
N GLN A 126 -33.18 4.43 -0.64
CA GLN A 126 -34.20 3.40 -0.67
C GLN A 126 -35.20 3.83 -1.74
N GLU A 127 -35.26 3.07 -2.84
CA GLU A 127 -36.25 3.21 -3.90
C GLU A 127 -37.67 3.33 -3.31
N PRO A 128 -38.51 4.27 -3.76
CA PRO A 128 -39.87 4.39 -3.25
C PRO A 128 -40.69 3.16 -3.68
N SER A 129 -41.11 2.39 -2.67
CA SER A 129 -42.09 1.32 -2.74
C SER A 129 -43.36 1.80 -3.47
N THR A 130 -43.62 1.24 -4.65
CA THR A 130 -44.92 1.33 -5.34
C THR A 130 -45.99 0.66 -4.49
N ALA A 131 -46.71 1.46 -3.70
CA ALA A 131 -47.97 1.05 -3.09
C ALA A 131 -48.84 2.29 -2.83
N CYS A 132 -50.13 2.12 -3.11
CA CYS A 132 -51.25 3.03 -2.84
C CYS A 132 -51.58 4.08 -3.91
N ILE A 133 -52.39 3.70 -4.90
CA ILE A 133 -53.65 4.43 -5.17
C ILE A 133 -54.76 3.40 -5.41
N GLN A 134 -55.60 3.20 -4.40
CA GLN A 134 -57.00 2.80 -4.59
C GLN A 134 -57.89 3.97 -4.15
N ALA A 135 -58.97 4.16 -4.93
CA ALA A 135 -60.25 4.79 -4.61
C ALA A 135 -60.30 6.31 -4.37
N SER A 136 -60.95 7.05 -5.28
CA SER A 136 -62.34 7.56 -5.10
C SER A 136 -62.70 8.59 -6.17
N GLY A 137 -63.89 8.45 -6.76
CA GLY A 137 -64.47 9.38 -7.74
C GLY A 137 -65.38 8.68 -8.73
#